data_AF-A0A177MNQ6-F1
#
_entry.id   AF-A0A177MNQ6-F1
#
_cell.length_a   1.000
_cell.length_b   1.000
_cell.length_c   1.000
_cell.angle_alpha   90.00
_cell.angle_beta   90.00
_cell.angle_gamma   90.00
#
_symmetry.space_group_name_H-M   'P 1'
#
loop_
_entity.id
_entity.type
_entity.pdbx_description
1 polymer ?
#
loop_
_entity_poly.entity_id
_entity_poly.type
_entity_poly.pdbx_seq_one_letter_code
_entity_poly.pdbx_strand_id
1 'polypeptide(L)'
;MANNSIPRARAFWEAQDYMSAVRVGLKIVVPSKYKTSSHFAEVFINIAYALFSASQANLFNEFKRIFPKYMAIVAPRGDVEPPIGYHNHAVLMQHNLCATIFQYYVDIRSINEVREAAALLVKFSVLAPNPLLLEEHNAKLLEMARLILTGKDAYFIVGFKLPFALPVPDGRYEMAHTVGKTTIAIEGFMADDVSSRVDDRYFSRVEVTIRGFTCTDNYWNGPDIDSEHQEPRNCRLALSVVNRVVLEAKLANESLRIVMASQRDIGNIVTTQYDGDGTEFHLSIGLTFGGFALVDTLSRQQVTAVQCKLLSERLSLEEMALYESLYAQALIQRDTDNVAGAYYLLNSATEAMIDCFLYSLCEKTELSNELERFLLGESICATCKLFKESPNLVDLPRSANPPSPFQRLKFLQELKIAKNSDVRRLCKLLAIIRNDSMRNDLSHGRKGGIPTVAVDKAIAAFRDLRYVFQELEQVNEQNIRD
;
A
#
# COMPACT_ATOMS: atom_id res chain seq x y z
N MET A 1 -17.48 41.57 34.14
CA MET A 1 -17.99 40.25 33.73
C MET A 1 -16.88 39.53 32.99
N ALA A 2 -16.17 38.65 33.67
CA ALA A 2 -15.09 37.85 33.10
C ALA A 2 -15.69 36.61 32.44
N ASN A 3 -15.61 36.55 31.12
CA ASN A 3 -15.67 35.27 30.41
C ASN A 3 -14.42 35.23 29.50
N ASN A 4 -13.27 35.11 30.18
CA ASN A 4 -12.01 34.72 29.54
C ASN A 4 -12.18 33.27 29.11
N SER A 5 -12.74 33.05 27.92
CA SER A 5 -12.66 31.73 27.30
C SER A 5 -11.18 31.48 27.02
N ILE A 6 -10.54 30.69 27.89
CA ILE A 6 -9.21 30.14 27.62
C ILE A 6 -9.28 29.53 26.22
N PRO A 7 -8.35 29.88 25.30
CA PRO A 7 -8.33 29.28 23.98
C PRO A 7 -8.41 27.75 24.09
N ARG A 8 -9.40 27.14 23.45
CA ARG A 8 -9.76 25.73 23.67
C ARG A 8 -8.59 24.77 23.47
N ALA A 9 -7.75 24.99 22.45
CA ALA A 9 -6.59 24.13 22.22
C ALA A 9 -5.56 24.19 23.34
N ARG A 10 -5.39 25.36 23.97
CA ARG A 10 -4.50 25.53 25.13
C ARG A 10 -5.03 24.76 26.34
N ALA A 11 -6.33 24.84 26.62
CA ALA A 11 -6.94 24.09 27.71
C ALA A 11 -6.78 22.57 27.52
N PHE A 12 -6.97 22.08 26.29
CA PHE A 12 -6.74 20.66 25.96
C PHE A 12 -5.27 20.27 26.10
N TRP A 13 -4.34 21.09 25.63
CA TRP A 13 -2.90 20.86 25.82
C TRP A 13 -2.49 20.80 27.30
N GLU A 14 -2.96 21.74 28.13
CA GLU A 14 -2.70 21.75 29.58
C GLU A 14 -3.27 20.49 30.27
N ALA A 15 -4.37 19.94 29.75
CA ALA A 15 -4.95 18.67 30.18
C ALA A 15 -4.31 17.43 29.53
N GLN A 16 -3.28 17.60 28.71
CA GLN A 16 -2.61 16.55 27.91
C GLN A 16 -3.54 15.82 26.92
N ASP A 17 -4.70 16.39 26.58
CA ASP A 17 -5.58 15.92 25.51
C ASP A 17 -5.13 16.48 24.16
N TYR A 18 -4.00 15.97 23.67
CA TYR A 18 -3.38 16.47 22.44
C TYR A 18 -4.28 16.29 21.21
N MET A 19 -5.07 15.22 21.15
CA MET A 19 -5.93 14.92 20.00
C MET A 19 -7.04 15.97 19.86
N SER A 20 -7.70 16.34 20.97
CA SER A 20 -8.73 17.39 20.96
C SER A 20 -8.14 18.75 20.60
N ALA A 21 -6.94 19.07 21.09
CA ALA A 21 -6.25 20.32 20.72
C ALA A 21 -5.95 20.39 19.21
N VAL A 22 -5.47 19.30 18.61
CA VAL A 22 -5.23 19.21 17.16
C VAL A 22 -6.53 19.38 16.36
N ARG A 23 -7.62 18.73 16.77
CA ARG A 23 -8.95 18.89 16.14
C ARG A 23 -9.44 20.34 16.14
N VAL A 24 -9.11 21.12 17.18
CA VAL A 24 -9.39 22.56 17.21
C VAL A 24 -8.59 23.29 16.12
N GLY A 25 -7.27 23.06 16.03
CA GLY A 25 -6.41 23.69 15.01
C GLY A 25 -6.82 23.37 13.56
N LEU A 26 -7.27 22.13 13.30
CA LEU A 26 -7.76 21.72 11.99
C LEU A 26 -9.01 22.51 11.54
N LYS A 27 -9.92 22.82 12.48
CA LYS A 27 -11.18 23.52 12.19
C LYS A 27 -11.02 25.04 12.07
N ILE A 28 -9.91 25.61 12.54
CA ILE A 28 -9.69 27.06 12.49
C ILE A 28 -9.48 27.53 11.05
N VAL A 29 -10.20 28.56 10.67
CA VAL A 29 -10.00 29.30 9.42
C VAL A 29 -9.29 30.60 9.74
N VAL A 30 -8.14 30.86 9.11
CA VAL A 30 -7.38 32.10 9.30
C VAL A 30 -8.18 33.26 8.69
N PRO A 31 -8.62 34.26 9.46
CA PRO A 31 -9.37 35.39 8.93
C PRO A 31 -8.48 36.28 8.05
N SER A 32 -9.04 36.84 6.98
CA SER A 32 -8.36 37.87 6.18
C SER A 32 -8.17 39.19 6.94
N LYS A 33 -9.03 39.47 7.93
CA LYS A 33 -8.93 40.60 8.86
C LYS A 33 -9.36 40.19 10.26
N TYR A 34 -8.60 40.59 11.26
CA TYR A 34 -8.94 40.35 12.67
C TYR A 34 -9.83 41.46 13.22
N LYS A 35 -10.92 41.07 13.88
CA LYS A 35 -11.88 42.01 14.49
C LYS A 35 -11.26 42.84 15.62
N THR A 36 -10.41 42.22 16.44
CA THR A 36 -9.74 42.82 17.59
C THR A 36 -8.40 42.13 17.84
N SER A 37 -7.53 42.74 18.66
CA SER A 37 -6.30 42.10 19.16
C SER A 37 -6.59 40.82 19.94
N SER A 38 -7.70 40.77 20.69
CA SER A 38 -8.13 39.57 21.42
C SER A 38 -8.54 38.44 20.47
N HIS A 39 -9.26 38.76 19.39
CA HIS A 39 -9.61 37.78 18.36
C HIS A 39 -8.38 37.24 17.64
N PHE A 40 -7.39 38.10 17.36
CA PHE A 40 -6.09 37.67 16.86
C PHE A 40 -5.40 36.71 17.82
N ALA A 41 -5.30 37.08 19.10
CA ALA A 41 -4.64 36.26 20.12
C ALA A 41 -5.32 34.90 20.27
N GLU A 42 -6.65 34.85 20.27
CA GLU A 42 -7.41 33.60 20.34
C GLU A 42 -7.12 32.67 19.16
N VAL A 43 -7.18 33.19 17.92
CA VAL A 43 -6.90 32.41 16.70
C VAL A 43 -5.45 31.91 16.72
N PHE A 44 -4.51 32.80 17.02
CA PHE A 44 -3.08 32.48 17.04
C PHE A 44 -2.74 31.44 18.11
N ILE A 45 -3.20 31.63 19.35
CA ILE A 45 -2.92 30.70 20.46
C ILE A 45 -3.52 29.33 20.14
N ASN A 46 -4.73 29.25 19.62
CA ASN A 46 -5.31 27.95 19.28
C ASN A 46 -4.53 27.22 18.18
N ILE A 47 -4.03 27.94 17.16
CA ILE A 47 -3.18 27.35 16.12
C ILE A 47 -1.84 26.89 16.71
N ALA A 48 -1.18 27.74 17.50
CA ALA A 48 0.13 27.42 18.09
C ALA A 48 0.07 26.20 19.02
N TYR A 49 -0.91 26.15 19.93
CA TYR A 49 -1.08 25.01 20.84
C TYR A 49 -1.55 23.75 20.11
N ALA A 50 -2.32 23.86 19.02
CA ALA A 50 -2.62 22.71 18.18
C ALA A 50 -1.35 22.18 17.47
N LEU A 51 -0.42 23.05 17.05
CA LEU A 51 0.86 22.62 16.50
C LEU A 51 1.75 21.96 17.55
N PHE A 52 1.86 22.53 18.76
CA PHE A 52 2.58 21.87 19.86
C PHE A 52 1.96 20.50 20.19
N SER A 53 0.63 20.42 20.21
CA SER A 53 -0.11 19.15 20.39
C SER A 53 0.22 18.13 19.30
N ALA A 54 0.22 18.55 18.04
CA ALA A 54 0.60 17.69 16.93
C ALA A 54 2.08 17.27 17.01
N SER A 55 2.98 18.18 17.41
CA SER A 55 4.40 17.89 17.64
C SER A 55 4.61 16.86 18.75
N GLN A 56 3.90 17.00 19.87
CA GLN A 56 4.03 16.12 21.02
C GLN A 56 3.44 14.73 20.77
N ALA A 57 2.38 14.66 19.97
CA ALA A 57 1.74 13.41 19.55
C ALA A 57 2.30 12.84 18.24
N ASN A 58 3.32 13.48 17.65
CA ASN A 58 3.91 13.14 16.33
C ASN A 58 2.90 13.00 15.18
N LEU A 59 1.83 13.82 15.19
CA LEU A 59 0.80 13.84 14.16
C LEU A 59 1.27 14.64 12.94
N PHE A 60 2.21 14.09 12.16
CA PHE A 60 2.88 14.81 11.08
C PHE A 60 1.94 15.29 9.97
N ASN A 61 0.90 14.53 9.62
CA ASN A 61 -0.06 14.95 8.60
C ASN A 61 -0.90 16.14 9.08
N GLU A 62 -1.43 16.06 10.29
CA GLU A 62 -2.21 17.13 10.91
C GLU A 62 -1.34 18.37 11.11
N PHE A 63 -0.11 18.19 11.58
CA PHE A 63 0.88 19.26 11.70
C PHE A 63 1.03 19.98 10.36
N LYS A 64 1.26 19.26 9.26
CA LYS A 64 1.41 19.86 7.92
C LYS A 64 0.14 20.51 7.38
N ARG A 65 -1.05 20.14 7.86
CA ARG A 65 -2.32 20.82 7.55
C ARG A 65 -2.52 22.10 8.35
N ILE A 66 -2.00 22.17 9.57
CA ILE A 66 -2.12 23.33 10.46
C ILE A 66 -0.99 24.35 10.21
N PHE A 67 0.22 23.87 9.93
CA PHE A 67 1.44 24.69 9.85
C PHE A 67 1.36 25.83 8.80
N PRO A 68 0.77 25.66 7.61
CA PRO A 68 0.56 26.77 6.68
C PRO A 68 -0.31 27.90 7.26
N LYS A 69 -1.29 27.57 8.12
CA LYS A 69 -2.13 28.56 8.81
C LYS A 69 -1.29 29.41 9.77
N TYR A 70 -0.36 28.78 10.48
CA TYR A 70 0.59 29.46 11.34
C TYR A 70 1.53 30.36 10.55
N MET A 71 2.12 29.84 9.47
CA MET A 71 3.03 30.60 8.62
C MET A 71 2.33 31.79 7.93
N ALA A 72 1.06 31.67 7.55
CA ALA A 72 0.28 32.80 7.02
C ALA A 72 0.15 33.97 8.01
N ILE A 73 0.24 33.69 9.32
CA ILE A 73 0.17 34.72 10.37
C ILE A 73 1.55 35.32 10.65
N VAL A 74 2.61 34.50 10.65
CA VAL A 74 3.95 34.90 11.10
C VAL A 74 4.86 35.38 9.96
N ALA A 75 4.79 34.75 8.78
CA ALA A 75 5.66 35.07 7.63
C ALA A 75 5.57 36.53 7.14
N PRO A 76 4.41 37.22 7.15
CA PRO A 76 4.33 38.63 6.77
C PRO A 76 5.10 39.58 7.70
N ARG A 77 5.60 39.09 8.84
CA ARG A 77 6.29 39.87 9.88
C ARG A 77 7.68 39.31 10.17
N GLY A 78 8.41 38.89 9.13
CA GLY A 78 9.70 38.19 9.26
C GLY A 78 10.77 38.88 10.10
N ASP A 79 10.63 40.20 10.32
CA ASP A 79 11.55 41.02 11.12
C ASP A 79 11.11 41.22 12.58
N VAL A 80 9.95 40.67 12.97
CA VAL A 80 9.38 40.81 14.32
C VAL A 80 9.31 39.45 15.01
N GLU A 81 9.69 39.41 16.28
CA GLU A 81 9.59 38.19 17.07
C GLU A 81 8.16 37.64 17.08
N PRO A 82 7.96 36.34 16.76
CA PRO A 82 6.64 35.74 16.80
C PRO A 82 6.09 35.75 18.23
N PRO A 83 4.76 35.80 18.44
CA PRO A 83 4.21 35.87 19.81
C PRO A 83 4.50 34.65 20.70
N ILE A 84 4.99 33.53 20.14
CA ILE A 84 5.47 32.37 20.91
C ILE A 84 6.96 32.46 21.29
N GLY A 85 7.67 33.50 20.86
CA GLY A 85 9.11 33.67 20.98
C GLY A 85 9.91 32.91 19.91
N TYR A 86 11.15 33.35 19.65
CA TYR A 86 12.01 32.74 18.63
C TYR A 86 12.36 31.28 18.90
N HIS A 87 12.55 30.89 20.17
CA HIS A 87 12.87 29.50 20.52
C HIS A 87 11.77 28.53 20.09
N ASN A 88 10.52 28.77 20.52
CA ASN A 88 9.39 27.92 20.17
C ASN A 88 9.09 27.96 18.66
N HIS A 89 9.36 29.09 18.01
CA HIS A 89 9.26 29.18 16.56
C HIS A 89 10.25 28.28 15.84
N ALA A 90 11.50 28.24 16.30
CA ALA A 90 12.52 27.33 15.78
C ALA A 90 12.15 25.86 16.02
N VAL A 91 11.59 25.51 17.19
CA VAL A 91 11.07 24.16 17.47
C VAL A 91 9.97 23.76 16.48
N LEU A 92 9.03 24.66 16.14
CA LEU A 92 8.04 24.39 15.10
C LEU A 92 8.67 24.19 13.71
N MET A 93 9.80 24.85 13.39
CA MET A 93 10.53 24.59 12.15
C MET A 93 11.22 23.22 12.17
N GLN A 94 11.75 22.77 13.31
CA GLN A 94 12.31 21.43 13.48
C GLN A 94 11.25 20.37 13.16
N HIS A 95 10.06 20.49 13.77
CA HIS A 95 8.94 19.59 13.48
C HIS A 95 8.43 19.71 12.05
N ASN A 96 8.44 20.89 11.44
CA ASN A 96 8.09 21.02 10.03
C ASN A 96 9.08 20.25 9.13
N LEU A 97 10.38 20.34 9.39
CA LEU A 97 11.39 19.59 8.65
C LEU A 97 11.22 18.08 8.87
N CYS A 98 11.07 17.65 10.12
CA CYS A 98 10.78 16.25 10.48
C CYS A 98 9.56 15.69 9.74
N ALA A 99 8.42 16.39 9.81
CA ALA A 99 7.19 16.00 9.13
C ALA A 99 7.33 15.99 7.60
N THR A 100 8.15 16.90 7.04
CA THR A 100 8.39 16.97 5.58
C THR A 100 9.28 15.83 5.12
N ILE A 101 10.33 15.49 5.88
CA ILE A 101 11.17 14.31 5.65
C ILE A 101 10.32 13.04 5.72
N PHE A 102 9.47 12.90 6.73
CA PHE A 102 8.55 11.76 6.82
C PHE A 102 7.64 11.68 5.59
N GLN A 103 7.00 12.78 5.20
CA GLN A 103 6.10 12.83 4.04
C GLN A 103 6.81 12.59 2.70
N TYR A 104 8.10 12.93 2.59
CA TYR A 104 8.93 12.61 1.43
C TYR A 104 9.10 11.09 1.27
N TYR A 105 9.36 10.36 2.37
CA TYR A 105 9.53 8.90 2.34
C TYR A 105 8.23 8.10 2.15
N VAL A 106 7.07 8.76 2.21
CA VAL A 106 5.78 8.15 1.87
C VAL A 106 5.19 8.72 0.58
N ASP A 107 6.05 9.32 -0.27
CA ASP A 107 5.73 9.85 -1.60
C ASP A 107 4.61 10.92 -1.63
N ILE A 108 4.40 11.63 -0.51
CA ILE A 108 3.44 12.74 -0.42
C ILE A 108 4.10 14.08 -0.80
N ARG A 109 5.41 14.20 -0.57
CA ARG A 109 6.16 15.46 -0.75
C ARG A 109 7.37 15.29 -1.65
N SER A 110 7.72 16.35 -2.35
CA SER A 110 8.87 16.39 -3.25
C SER A 110 10.18 16.69 -2.51
N ILE A 111 11.30 16.33 -3.13
CA ILE A 111 12.65 16.67 -2.66
C ILE A 111 12.87 18.19 -2.53
N ASN A 112 12.16 19.01 -3.32
CA ASN A 112 12.23 20.47 -3.24
C ASN A 112 11.63 20.98 -1.93
N GLU A 113 10.55 20.37 -1.45
CA GLU A 113 9.91 20.75 -0.19
C GLU A 113 10.80 20.40 1.02
N VAL A 114 11.58 19.32 0.93
CA VAL A 114 12.63 19.01 1.93
C VAL A 114 13.68 20.13 1.96
N ARG A 115 14.14 20.59 0.80
CA ARG A 115 15.10 21.70 0.69
C ARG A 115 14.56 22.99 1.31
N GLU A 116 13.31 23.33 1.02
CA GLU A 116 12.65 24.52 1.55
C GLU A 116 12.48 24.45 3.07
N ALA A 117 12.05 23.30 3.60
CA ALA A 117 11.90 23.10 5.03
C ALA A 117 13.25 23.19 5.77
N ALA A 118 14.32 22.65 5.18
CA ALA A 118 15.67 22.76 5.74
C ALA A 118 16.17 24.22 5.75
N ALA A 119 15.94 24.96 4.68
CA ALA A 119 16.28 26.39 4.61
C ALA A 119 15.51 27.22 5.65
N LEU A 120 14.22 26.91 5.88
CA LEU A 120 13.42 27.55 6.92
C LEU A 120 14.00 27.28 8.32
N LEU A 121 14.38 26.03 8.62
CA LEU A 121 14.99 25.69 9.90
C LEU A 121 16.27 26.49 10.15
N VAL A 122 17.17 26.55 9.17
CA VAL A 122 18.42 27.33 9.28
C VAL A 122 18.11 28.81 9.52
N LYS A 123 17.21 29.39 8.72
CA LYS A 123 16.83 30.81 8.80
C LYS A 123 16.33 31.20 10.19
N PHE A 124 15.51 30.37 10.82
CA PHE A 124 14.89 30.72 12.10
C PHE A 124 15.70 30.28 13.33
N SER A 125 16.59 29.30 13.18
CA SER A 125 17.45 28.86 14.29
C SER A 125 18.48 29.92 14.69
N VAL A 126 18.96 30.72 13.73
CA VAL A 126 19.91 31.82 14.01
C VAL A 126 19.27 32.99 14.75
N LEU A 127 17.93 33.08 14.75
CA LEU A 127 17.19 34.13 15.48
C LEU A 127 16.90 33.75 16.94
N ALA A 128 17.14 32.48 17.33
CA ALA A 128 16.92 32.03 18.69
C ALA A 128 17.93 32.69 19.66
N PRO A 129 17.50 33.16 20.85
CA PRO A 129 18.41 33.79 21.83
C PRO A 129 19.54 32.87 22.32
N ASN A 130 19.31 31.55 22.29
CA ASN A 130 20.30 30.54 22.66
C ASN A 130 20.32 29.41 21.63
N PRO A 131 21.01 29.59 20.49
CA PRO A 131 21.06 28.60 19.40
C PRO A 131 21.69 27.27 19.83
N LEU A 132 22.59 27.29 20.82
CA LEU A 132 23.29 26.09 21.32
C LEU A 132 22.31 25.04 21.88
N LEU A 133 21.18 25.46 22.43
CA LEU A 133 20.14 24.55 22.92
C LEU A 133 19.42 23.78 21.80
N LEU A 134 19.52 24.25 20.56
CA LEU A 134 18.88 23.66 19.39
C LEU A 134 19.89 22.95 18.47
N GLU A 135 21.19 23.19 18.66
CA GLU A 135 22.25 22.84 17.72
C GLU A 135 22.35 21.35 17.47
N GLU A 136 22.35 20.52 18.52
CA GLU A 136 22.47 19.06 18.38
C GLU A 136 21.30 18.48 17.56
N HIS A 137 20.06 18.92 17.85
CA HIS A 137 18.88 18.42 17.16
C HIS A 137 18.80 18.95 15.72
N ASN A 138 19.12 20.21 15.52
CA ASN A 138 19.19 20.82 14.19
C ASN A 138 20.24 20.14 13.31
N ALA A 139 21.42 19.84 13.85
CA ALA A 139 22.47 19.16 13.14
C ALA A 139 22.00 17.79 12.61
N LYS A 140 21.33 16.99 13.47
CA LYS A 140 20.77 15.69 13.07
C LYS A 140 19.74 15.83 11.94
N LEU A 141 18.78 16.74 12.06
CA LEU A 141 17.74 16.93 11.04
C LEU A 141 18.29 17.48 9.72
N LEU A 142 19.22 18.43 9.78
CA LEU A 142 19.86 19.01 8.60
C LEU A 142 20.76 18.01 7.90
N GLU A 143 21.42 17.12 8.63
CA GLU A 143 22.21 16.04 8.07
C GLU A 143 21.31 15.04 7.33
N MET A 144 20.17 14.66 7.91
CA MET A 144 19.17 13.82 7.21
C MET A 144 18.65 14.50 5.93
N ALA A 145 18.35 15.80 5.98
CA ALA A 145 17.95 16.55 4.79
C ALA A 145 19.07 16.58 3.74
N ARG A 146 20.32 16.76 4.16
CA ARG A 146 21.50 16.74 3.27
C ARG A 146 21.61 15.39 2.57
N LEU A 147 21.49 14.29 3.29
CA LEU A 147 21.54 12.93 2.77
C LEU A 147 20.48 12.71 1.66
N ILE A 148 19.22 13.07 1.93
CA ILE A 148 18.12 13.05 0.95
C ILE A 148 18.47 13.87 -0.30
N LEU A 149 18.94 15.10 -0.11
CA LEU A 149 19.29 16.01 -1.20
C LEU A 149 20.45 15.50 -2.07
N THR A 150 21.29 14.63 -1.53
CA THR A 150 22.40 13.97 -2.24
C THR A 150 22.03 12.59 -2.81
N GLY A 151 20.77 12.16 -2.70
CA GLY A 151 20.32 10.85 -3.16
C GLY A 151 20.78 9.68 -2.29
N LYS A 152 21.23 9.96 -1.06
CA LYS A 152 21.63 8.97 -0.06
C LYS A 152 20.48 8.78 0.93
N ASP A 153 19.47 8.04 0.52
CA ASP A 153 18.29 7.85 1.34
C ASP A 153 18.57 7.00 2.59
N ALA A 154 17.99 7.41 3.72
CA ALA A 154 17.91 6.54 4.88
C ALA A 154 17.12 5.27 4.54
N TYR A 155 17.44 4.18 5.23
CA TYR A 155 16.76 2.91 5.05
C TYR A 155 16.75 2.14 6.37
N PHE A 156 15.87 1.16 6.45
CA PHE A 156 15.80 0.26 7.59
C PHE A 156 15.72 -1.18 7.13
N ILE A 157 16.20 -2.07 7.99
CA ILE A 157 16.18 -3.51 7.80
C ILE A 157 15.25 -4.11 8.84
N VAL A 158 14.24 -4.86 8.37
CA VAL A 158 13.37 -5.67 9.22
C VAL A 158 13.82 -7.13 9.11
N GLY A 159 14.46 -7.63 10.15
CA GLY A 159 14.95 -9.00 10.26
C GLY A 159 14.04 -9.88 11.13
N PHE A 160 13.70 -11.08 10.68
CA PHE A 160 12.96 -12.07 11.46
C PHE A 160 13.24 -13.49 10.99
N LYS A 161 12.78 -14.47 11.79
CA LYS A 161 12.84 -15.89 11.48
C LYS A 161 11.45 -16.41 11.17
N LEU A 162 11.34 -17.25 10.15
CA LEU A 162 10.14 -17.99 9.81
C LEU A 162 10.28 -19.45 10.29
N PRO A 163 9.19 -20.07 10.79
CA PRO A 163 9.16 -21.46 11.27
C PRO A 163 9.30 -22.53 10.16
N PHE A 164 9.80 -22.14 8.99
CA PHE A 164 9.81 -22.95 7.78
C PHE A 164 10.79 -22.36 6.76
N ALA A 165 11.22 -23.19 5.82
CA ALA A 165 11.99 -22.77 4.66
C ALA A 165 11.09 -22.11 3.60
N LEU A 166 11.48 -20.94 3.12
CA LEU A 166 10.89 -20.35 1.92
C LEU A 166 11.27 -21.19 0.68
N PRO A 167 10.39 -21.28 -0.33
CA PRO A 167 10.57 -22.12 -1.52
C PRO A 167 11.55 -21.51 -2.55
N VAL A 168 12.51 -20.73 -2.08
CA VAL A 168 13.48 -20.00 -2.91
C VAL A 168 14.90 -20.27 -2.42
N PRO A 169 15.90 -20.23 -3.31
CA PRO A 169 17.30 -20.33 -2.92
C PRO A 169 17.71 -19.23 -1.95
N ASP A 170 18.80 -19.48 -1.22
CA ASP A 170 19.45 -18.45 -0.42
C ASP A 170 20.01 -17.37 -1.34
N GLY A 171 19.85 -16.11 -0.94
CA GLY A 171 20.29 -14.99 -1.75
C GLY A 171 19.65 -13.66 -1.39
N ARG A 172 20.00 -12.65 -2.19
CA ARG A 172 19.41 -11.31 -2.15
C ARG A 172 18.61 -11.08 -3.41
N TYR A 173 17.36 -10.70 -3.25
CA TYR A 173 16.44 -10.42 -4.34
C TYR A 173 16.03 -8.96 -4.28
N GLU A 174 16.25 -8.24 -5.38
CA GLU A 174 15.70 -6.91 -5.56
C GLU A 174 14.26 -7.03 -6.05
N MET A 175 13.38 -6.20 -5.50
CA MET A 175 11.99 -6.13 -5.91
C MET A 175 11.52 -4.70 -5.98
N ALA A 176 10.66 -4.44 -6.96
CA ALA A 176 9.86 -3.24 -6.96
C ALA A 176 8.62 -3.49 -6.07
N HIS A 177 8.32 -2.53 -5.20
CA HIS A 177 7.18 -2.58 -4.28
C HIS A 177 6.55 -1.18 -4.22
N THR A 178 5.33 -1.07 -3.72
CA THR A 178 4.60 0.20 -3.56
C THR A 178 5.30 1.25 -2.69
N VAL A 179 6.36 0.88 -1.98
CA VAL A 179 7.20 1.79 -1.17
C VAL A 179 8.55 2.09 -1.84
N GLY A 180 8.66 1.77 -3.13
CA GLY A 180 9.88 1.84 -3.92
C GLY A 180 10.68 0.54 -3.93
N LYS A 181 11.93 0.65 -4.41
CA LYS A 181 12.85 -0.48 -4.49
C LYS A 181 13.13 -1.03 -3.08
N THR A 182 12.88 -2.32 -2.93
CA THR A 182 13.05 -3.06 -1.69
C THR A 182 13.98 -4.24 -1.97
N THR A 183 14.79 -4.63 -0.99
CA THR A 183 15.62 -5.84 -1.09
C THR A 183 15.18 -6.82 -0.03
N ILE A 184 15.05 -8.10 -0.40
CA ILE A 184 14.86 -9.19 0.56
C ILE A 184 16.10 -10.09 0.53
N ALA A 185 16.70 -10.33 1.68
CA ALA A 185 17.72 -11.35 1.87
C ALA A 185 17.08 -12.57 2.55
N ILE A 186 17.35 -13.76 2.02
CA ILE A 186 16.81 -15.02 2.51
C ILE A 186 17.99 -15.97 2.76
N GLU A 187 18.02 -16.55 3.95
CA GLU A 187 19.02 -17.52 4.37
C GLU A 187 18.30 -18.72 5.01
N GLY A 188 18.44 -19.89 4.40
CA GLY A 188 18.01 -21.15 4.96
C GLY A 188 18.95 -21.61 6.07
N PHE A 189 18.40 -22.12 7.18
CA PHE A 189 19.20 -22.71 8.24
C PHE A 189 18.53 -23.94 8.83
N MET A 190 19.32 -24.81 9.45
CA MET A 190 18.81 -25.90 10.27
C MET A 190 18.85 -25.54 11.75
N ALA A 191 17.79 -25.82 12.49
CA ALA A 191 17.80 -25.74 13.95
C ALA A 191 17.81 -27.15 14.55
N ASP A 192 18.79 -27.43 15.40
CA ASP A 192 18.93 -28.73 16.07
C ASP A 192 18.06 -28.86 17.32
N ASP A 193 17.72 -27.72 17.92
CA ASP A 193 16.97 -27.57 19.17
C ASP A 193 15.47 -27.29 18.96
N VAL A 194 15.08 -26.97 17.72
CA VAL A 194 13.70 -26.67 17.33
C VAL A 194 13.35 -27.52 16.13
N SER A 195 12.54 -28.55 16.34
CA SER A 195 11.91 -29.29 15.24
C SER A 195 10.58 -28.64 14.90
N SER A 196 10.26 -28.63 13.61
CA SER A 196 8.90 -28.41 13.17
C SER A 196 8.00 -29.53 13.76
N ARG A 197 6.69 -29.30 13.84
CA ARG A 197 5.68 -30.28 14.22
C ARG A 197 5.59 -31.48 13.26
N VAL A 198 6.15 -31.36 12.05
CA VAL A 198 6.34 -32.48 11.09
C VAL A 198 7.78 -33.03 11.09
N ASP A 199 8.58 -32.72 12.12
CA ASP A 199 9.98 -33.15 12.27
C ASP A 199 10.93 -32.65 11.15
N ASP A 200 10.52 -31.58 10.45
CA ASP A 200 11.40 -30.82 9.57
C ASP A 200 12.26 -29.85 10.40
N ARG A 201 13.50 -29.64 10.00
CA ARG A 201 14.45 -28.75 10.67
C ARG A 201 14.86 -27.57 9.79
N TYR A 202 14.29 -27.39 8.60
CA TYR A 202 14.65 -26.29 7.70
C TYR A 202 13.80 -25.04 7.94
N PHE A 203 14.46 -23.96 8.29
CA PHE A 203 13.90 -22.64 8.60
C PHE A 203 14.47 -21.58 7.66
N SER A 204 13.84 -20.41 7.63
CA SER A 204 14.37 -19.23 6.91
C SER A 204 14.57 -18.06 7.85
N ARG A 205 15.73 -17.42 7.74
CA ARG A 205 15.96 -16.06 8.19
C ARG A 205 15.66 -15.13 7.02
N VAL A 206 14.92 -14.07 7.30
CA VAL A 206 14.54 -13.07 6.32
C VAL A 206 14.97 -11.70 6.81
N GLU A 207 15.59 -10.92 5.94
CA GLU A 207 15.86 -9.50 6.15
C GLU A 207 15.26 -8.71 5.01
N VAL A 208 14.42 -7.73 5.33
CA VAL A 208 13.78 -6.85 4.35
C VAL A 208 14.33 -5.45 4.50
N THR A 209 15.02 -4.95 3.47
CA THR A 209 15.58 -3.60 3.41
C THR A 209 14.61 -2.66 2.71
N ILE A 210 14.12 -1.66 3.41
CA ILE A 210 13.11 -0.71 2.95
C ILE A 210 13.67 0.72 3.05
N ARG A 211 13.46 1.51 2.00
CA ARG A 211 13.79 2.94 2.00
C ARG A 211 12.90 3.70 3.00
N GLY A 212 13.50 4.59 3.78
CA GLY A 212 12.83 5.51 4.68
C GLY A 212 13.11 5.26 6.16
N PHE A 213 12.20 5.73 7.00
CA PHE A 213 12.33 5.66 8.46
C PHE A 213 11.29 4.75 9.09
N THR A 214 11.65 4.13 10.20
CA THR A 214 10.73 3.35 11.02
C THR A 214 10.19 4.13 12.22
N CYS A 215 8.92 3.89 12.52
CA CYS A 215 8.21 4.45 13.68
C CYS A 215 8.61 3.82 15.03
N THR A 216 9.80 3.21 15.15
CA THR A 216 10.16 2.46 16.37
C THR A 216 10.81 3.31 17.46
N ASP A 217 11.15 4.54 17.13
CA ASP A 217 11.34 5.60 18.09
C ASP A 217 10.00 6.32 18.34
N ASN A 218 9.74 6.71 19.59
CA ASN A 218 8.66 7.64 19.93
C ASN A 218 8.76 8.95 19.12
N TYR A 219 9.87 9.23 18.43
CA TYR A 219 10.05 10.35 17.51
C TYR A 219 9.41 10.19 16.12
N TRP A 220 9.08 8.98 15.64
CA TRP A 220 8.72 8.75 14.22
C TRP A 220 7.37 8.06 13.99
N ASN A 221 6.47 8.02 14.97
CA ASN A 221 5.13 7.46 14.78
C ASN A 221 4.35 8.20 13.67
N GLY A 222 3.93 7.48 12.63
CA GLY A 222 3.04 8.00 11.58
C GLY A 222 1.57 8.06 12.03
N PRO A 223 0.64 8.56 11.19
CA PRO A 223 0.36 10.00 11.13
C PRO A 223 -1.14 10.29 11.01
N ASP A 224 -1.99 9.74 11.89
CA ASP A 224 -3.40 10.10 11.87
C ASP A 224 -4.07 9.99 13.24
N ILE A 225 -4.83 11.02 13.58
CA ILE A 225 -5.72 11.10 14.74
C ILE A 225 -6.79 10.00 14.75
N ASP A 226 -7.09 9.45 13.58
CA ASP A 226 -8.10 8.41 13.39
C ASP A 226 -7.50 7.00 13.16
N SER A 227 -6.18 6.83 13.27
CA SER A 227 -5.54 5.51 13.07
C SER A 227 -5.63 4.61 14.31
N GLU A 228 -6.71 3.84 14.43
CA GLU A 228 -6.86 2.74 15.41
C GLU A 228 -5.96 1.52 15.11
N HIS A 229 -4.87 1.67 14.36
CA HIS A 229 -4.04 0.54 13.96
C HIS A 229 -3.08 0.13 15.09
N GLN A 230 -3.47 -0.93 15.82
CA GLN A 230 -2.67 -1.58 16.86
C GLN A 230 -1.38 -2.26 16.34
N GLU A 231 -1.11 -2.27 15.03
CA GLU A 231 -0.05 -3.07 14.43
C GLU A 231 1.13 -2.22 13.88
N PRO A 232 2.39 -2.57 14.21
CA PRO A 232 3.56 -1.89 13.67
C PRO A 232 3.60 -1.95 12.15
N ARG A 233 3.64 -0.77 11.49
CA ARG A 233 3.69 -0.64 10.02
C ARG A 233 4.81 -1.48 9.38
N ASN A 234 5.98 -1.57 10.04
CA ASN A 234 7.14 -2.30 9.53
C ASN A 234 6.87 -3.80 9.37
N CYS A 235 6.16 -4.42 10.32
CA CYS A 235 5.84 -5.84 10.27
C CYS A 235 4.90 -6.14 9.08
N ARG A 236 3.86 -5.30 8.90
CA ARG A 236 2.94 -5.41 7.76
C ARG A 236 3.66 -5.28 6.41
N LEU A 237 4.56 -4.31 6.28
CA LEU A 237 5.36 -4.11 5.08
C LEU A 237 6.32 -5.28 4.81
N ALA A 238 7.03 -5.76 5.83
CA ALA A 238 7.95 -6.86 5.65
C ALA A 238 7.22 -8.18 5.29
N LEU A 239 6.04 -8.41 5.88
CA LEU A 239 5.16 -9.52 5.50
C LEU A 239 4.61 -9.41 4.08
N SER A 240 4.25 -8.22 3.61
CA SER A 240 3.78 -8.05 2.22
C SER A 240 4.89 -8.40 1.22
N VAL A 241 6.13 -8.02 1.53
CA VAL A 241 7.33 -8.37 0.75
C VAL A 241 7.59 -9.88 0.74
N VAL A 242 7.55 -10.55 1.89
CA VAL A 242 7.69 -12.02 1.94
C VAL A 242 6.59 -12.71 1.15
N ASN A 243 5.35 -12.29 1.34
CA ASN A 243 4.20 -12.86 0.66
C ASN A 243 4.22 -12.61 -0.85
N ARG A 244 4.78 -11.49 -1.31
CA ARG A 244 5.07 -11.24 -2.73
C ARG A 244 5.99 -12.32 -3.31
N VAL A 245 7.07 -12.68 -2.60
CA VAL A 245 7.98 -13.76 -3.02
C VAL A 245 7.27 -15.11 -3.04
N VAL A 246 6.46 -15.42 -2.02
CA VAL A 246 5.67 -16.66 -1.95
C VAL A 246 4.74 -16.78 -3.16
N LEU A 247 3.97 -15.73 -3.47
CA LEU A 247 3.04 -15.73 -4.61
C LEU A 247 3.78 -15.89 -5.94
N GLU A 248 4.88 -15.18 -6.15
CA GLU A 248 5.65 -15.29 -7.40
C GLU A 248 6.33 -16.66 -7.54
N ALA A 249 6.84 -17.23 -6.45
CA ALA A 249 7.37 -18.59 -6.44
C ALA A 249 6.28 -19.61 -6.83
N LYS A 250 5.05 -19.43 -6.31
CA LYS A 250 3.90 -20.28 -6.68
C LYS A 250 3.57 -20.23 -8.17
N LEU A 251 3.66 -19.06 -8.77
CA LEU A 251 3.40 -18.90 -10.21
C LEU A 251 4.55 -19.43 -11.07
N ALA A 252 5.80 -19.32 -10.60
CA ALA A 252 6.96 -19.94 -11.25
C ALA A 252 6.92 -21.47 -11.18
N ASN A 253 6.32 -22.01 -10.12
CA ASN A 253 6.12 -23.45 -9.97
C ASN A 253 4.84 -23.77 -9.18
N GLU A 254 3.76 -24.07 -9.91
CA GLU A 254 2.46 -24.36 -9.31
C GLU A 254 2.43 -25.64 -8.47
N SER A 255 3.42 -26.53 -8.61
CA SER A 255 3.51 -27.76 -7.80
C SER A 255 4.04 -27.53 -6.38
N LEU A 256 4.60 -26.34 -6.10
CA LEU A 256 5.14 -26.02 -4.78
C LEU A 256 4.05 -25.99 -3.73
N ARG A 257 4.15 -26.84 -2.72
CA ARG A 257 3.26 -26.78 -1.55
C ARG A 257 3.72 -25.67 -0.62
N ILE A 258 3.06 -24.52 -0.74
CA ILE A 258 3.42 -23.30 -0.01
C ILE A 258 2.19 -22.62 0.59
N VAL A 259 2.40 -21.79 1.62
CA VAL A 259 1.37 -21.04 2.33
C VAL A 259 1.85 -19.62 2.59
N MET A 260 0.91 -18.70 2.74
CA MET A 260 1.20 -17.28 2.99
C MET A 260 1.64 -17.09 4.43
N ALA A 261 2.72 -16.34 4.65
CA ALA A 261 3.19 -15.98 5.97
C ALA A 261 2.21 -15.00 6.65
N SER A 262 1.93 -15.22 7.92
CA SER A 262 1.13 -14.31 8.76
C SER A 262 1.96 -13.79 9.94
N GLN A 263 1.45 -12.77 10.64
CA GLN A 263 2.09 -12.25 11.84
C GLN A 263 2.26 -13.30 12.94
N ARG A 264 1.35 -14.28 13.00
CA ARG A 264 1.42 -15.37 14.00
C ARG A 264 2.62 -16.28 13.78
N ASP A 265 3.20 -16.24 12.59
CA ASP A 265 4.33 -17.06 12.19
C ASP A 265 5.66 -16.36 12.46
N ILE A 266 5.64 -15.08 12.82
CA ILE A 266 6.85 -14.34 13.12
C ILE A 266 7.10 -14.40 14.63
N GLY A 267 8.26 -14.97 14.99
CA GLY A 267 8.80 -14.88 16.35
C GLY A 267 9.32 -13.48 16.63
N ASN A 268 10.63 -13.30 16.67
CA ASN A 268 11.22 -11.98 16.96
C ASN A 268 11.38 -11.13 15.69
N ILE A 269 11.06 -9.84 15.80
CA ILE A 269 11.32 -8.84 14.76
C ILE A 269 12.40 -7.89 15.26
N VAL A 270 13.52 -7.86 14.54
CA VAL A 270 14.58 -6.88 14.74
C VAL A 270 14.43 -5.83 13.66
N THR A 271 14.38 -4.57 14.05
CA THR A 271 14.36 -3.43 13.12
C THR A 271 15.58 -2.57 13.38
N THR A 272 16.46 -2.48 12.39
CA THR A 272 17.66 -1.64 12.46
C THR A 272 17.56 -0.53 11.43
N GLN A 273 17.81 0.70 11.85
CA GLN A 273 17.77 1.89 11.02
C GLN A 273 19.19 2.35 10.70
N TYR A 274 19.40 2.64 9.42
CA TYR A 274 20.66 3.11 8.87
C TYR A 274 20.46 4.45 8.19
N ASP A 275 21.50 5.27 8.20
CA ASP A 275 21.57 6.45 7.36
C ASP A 275 21.90 6.07 5.90
N GLY A 276 21.88 7.04 5.00
CA GLY A 276 22.21 6.79 3.59
C GLY A 276 23.67 6.44 3.32
N ASP A 277 24.55 6.54 4.32
CA ASP A 277 25.95 6.11 4.27
C ASP A 277 26.15 4.71 4.88
N GLY A 278 25.11 4.10 5.44
CA GLY A 278 25.12 2.78 6.07
C GLY A 278 25.55 2.78 7.53
N THR A 279 25.65 3.94 8.17
CA THR A 279 25.88 4.04 9.61
C THR A 279 24.61 3.68 10.35
N GLU A 280 24.70 2.70 11.25
CA GLU A 280 23.61 2.38 12.18
C GLU A 280 23.45 3.51 13.19
N PHE A 281 22.23 4.03 13.34
CA PHE A 281 21.95 5.05 14.36
C PHE A 281 20.72 4.76 15.22
N HIS A 282 19.94 3.72 14.90
CA HIS A 282 18.85 3.27 15.77
C HIS A 282 18.59 1.76 15.62
N LEU A 283 18.44 1.07 16.75
CA LEU A 283 18.06 -0.33 16.83
C LEU A 283 16.81 -0.46 17.69
N SER A 284 15.76 -1.06 17.12
CA SER A 284 14.56 -1.45 17.84
C SER A 284 14.35 -2.94 17.75
N ILE A 285 14.10 -3.58 18.90
CA ILE A 285 13.78 -5.00 18.98
C ILE A 285 12.32 -5.13 19.41
N GLY A 286 11.47 -5.55 18.48
CA GLY A 286 10.09 -5.91 18.77
C GLY A 286 10.00 -7.40 19.08
N LEU A 287 9.64 -7.74 20.31
CA LEU A 287 9.33 -9.11 20.67
C LEU A 287 7.86 -9.40 20.35
N THR A 288 7.62 -10.14 19.27
CA THR A 288 6.30 -10.72 19.00
C THR A 288 6.30 -12.19 19.43
N PHE A 289 5.37 -12.57 20.29
CA PHE A 289 5.18 -13.98 20.64
C PHE A 289 4.26 -14.63 19.59
N GLY A 290 4.78 -14.82 18.38
CA GLY A 290 4.11 -15.58 17.33
C GLY A 290 4.06 -17.06 17.68
N GLY A 291 2.86 -17.64 17.74
CA GLY A 291 2.66 -19.06 17.90
C GLY A 291 2.84 -19.76 16.56
N PHE A 292 4.09 -19.95 16.12
CA PHE A 292 4.54 -20.69 14.94
C PHE A 292 3.47 -21.62 14.32
N ALA A 293 2.56 -21.09 13.50
CA ALA A 293 1.33 -21.80 13.13
C ALA A 293 1.50 -22.59 11.83
N LEU A 294 2.40 -22.15 10.95
CA LEU A 294 2.66 -22.73 9.62
C LEU A 294 3.67 -23.88 9.57
N VAL A 295 4.13 -24.32 10.74
CA VAL A 295 5.17 -25.35 10.92
C VAL A 295 4.83 -26.67 10.20
N ASP A 296 3.54 -26.97 10.02
CA ASP A 296 3.02 -28.24 9.47
C ASP A 296 2.75 -28.24 7.95
N THR A 297 2.82 -27.08 7.30
CA THR A 297 2.18 -26.88 5.99
C THR A 297 3.12 -26.72 4.82
N LEU A 298 4.44 -26.67 5.07
CA LEU A 298 5.42 -26.27 4.08
C LEU A 298 6.40 -27.38 3.72
N SER A 299 6.86 -27.34 2.47
CA SER A 299 7.80 -28.29 1.89
C SER A 299 9.13 -27.60 1.63
N ARG A 300 10.26 -28.30 1.85
CA ARG A 300 11.60 -27.83 1.48
C ARG A 300 11.83 -27.76 -0.04
N GLN A 301 10.79 -27.94 -0.85
CA GLN A 301 10.90 -27.78 -2.30
C GLN A 301 11.27 -26.34 -2.63
N GLN A 302 12.42 -26.17 -3.28
CA GLN A 302 12.86 -24.89 -3.81
C GLN A 302 12.58 -24.81 -5.31
N VAL A 303 12.38 -23.60 -5.81
CA VAL A 303 12.42 -23.34 -7.25
C VAL A 303 13.78 -23.72 -7.84
N THR A 304 13.76 -24.27 -9.05
CA THR A 304 14.98 -24.55 -9.82
C THR A 304 15.69 -23.27 -10.25
N ALA A 305 16.96 -23.35 -10.67
CA ALA A 305 17.70 -22.18 -11.16
C ALA A 305 16.99 -21.45 -12.32
N VAL A 306 16.34 -22.21 -13.23
CA VAL A 306 15.55 -21.63 -14.33
C VAL A 306 14.33 -20.88 -13.81
N GLN A 307 13.60 -21.47 -12.86
CA GLN A 307 12.45 -20.82 -12.23
C GLN A 307 12.85 -19.61 -11.37
N CYS A 308 14.06 -19.61 -10.80
CA CYS A 308 14.60 -18.49 -10.04
C CYS A 308 14.88 -17.27 -10.94
N LYS A 309 15.29 -17.49 -12.19
CA LYS A 309 15.41 -16.41 -13.18
C LYS A 309 14.05 -15.78 -13.47
N LEU A 310 13.04 -16.60 -13.76
CA LEU A 310 11.66 -16.13 -13.97
C LEU A 310 11.11 -15.40 -12.74
N LEU A 311 11.36 -15.91 -11.54
CA LEU A 311 11.01 -15.26 -10.28
C LEU A 311 11.64 -13.87 -10.19
N SER A 312 12.94 -13.75 -10.47
CA SER A 312 13.66 -12.47 -10.41
C SER A 312 13.13 -11.46 -11.42
N GLU A 313 12.83 -11.90 -12.65
CA GLU A 313 12.17 -11.06 -13.67
C GLU A 313 10.80 -10.57 -13.17
N ARG A 314 10.01 -11.45 -12.56
CA ARG A 314 8.67 -11.11 -12.05
C ARG A 314 8.71 -10.20 -10.81
N LEU A 315 9.70 -10.37 -9.93
CA LEU A 315 9.93 -9.49 -8.78
C LEU A 315 10.41 -8.09 -9.17
N SER A 316 11.03 -7.94 -10.35
CA SER A 316 11.43 -6.63 -10.88
C SER A 316 10.26 -5.77 -11.35
N LEU A 317 9.09 -6.37 -11.57
CA LEU A 317 7.86 -5.65 -11.92
C LEU A 317 7.25 -4.99 -10.68
N GLU A 318 6.84 -3.72 -10.84
CA GLU A 318 6.33 -2.87 -9.76
C GLU A 318 5.09 -3.46 -9.07
N GLU A 319 4.19 -4.04 -9.86
CA GLU A 319 2.96 -4.62 -9.34
C GLU A 319 2.66 -5.99 -9.94
N MET A 320 2.07 -6.88 -9.13
CA MET A 320 1.38 -8.05 -9.64
C MET A 320 0.12 -7.61 -10.35
N ALA A 321 -0.17 -8.19 -11.51
CA ALA A 321 -1.53 -8.15 -11.99
C ALA A 321 -2.46 -8.82 -10.96
N LEU A 322 -3.58 -8.18 -10.64
CA LEU A 322 -4.51 -8.66 -9.62
C LEU A 322 -4.95 -10.11 -9.86
N TYR A 323 -5.18 -10.48 -11.12
CA TYR A 323 -5.57 -11.85 -11.48
C TYR A 323 -4.48 -12.88 -11.17
N GLU A 324 -3.20 -12.55 -11.33
CA GLU A 324 -2.08 -13.43 -11.01
C GLU A 324 -1.98 -13.63 -9.49
N SER A 325 -2.15 -12.55 -8.71
CA SER A 325 -2.18 -12.62 -7.25
C SER A 325 -3.31 -13.51 -6.73
N LEU A 326 -4.53 -13.30 -7.24
CA LEU A 326 -5.70 -14.11 -6.87
C LEU A 326 -5.54 -15.57 -7.30
N TYR A 327 -4.96 -15.82 -8.47
CA TYR A 327 -4.70 -17.17 -8.96
C TYR A 327 -3.67 -17.90 -8.09
N ALA A 328 -2.54 -17.26 -7.76
CA ALA A 328 -1.55 -17.82 -6.86
C ALA A 328 -2.14 -18.17 -5.49
N GLN A 329 -2.96 -17.27 -4.93
CA GLN A 329 -3.69 -17.52 -3.69
C GLN A 329 -4.68 -18.68 -3.82
N ALA A 330 -5.39 -18.81 -4.96
CA ALA A 330 -6.29 -19.92 -5.20
C ALA A 330 -5.56 -21.27 -5.19
N LEU A 331 -4.37 -21.33 -5.81
CA LEU A 331 -3.54 -22.53 -5.80
C LEU A 331 -3.04 -22.87 -4.40
N ILE A 332 -2.65 -21.86 -3.61
CA ILE A 332 -2.25 -22.04 -2.20
C ILE A 332 -3.41 -22.59 -1.37
N GLN A 333 -4.60 -22.00 -1.46
CA GLN A 333 -5.79 -22.47 -0.72
C GLN A 333 -6.18 -23.90 -1.12
N ARG A 334 -6.01 -24.25 -2.40
CA ARG A 334 -6.25 -25.60 -2.91
C ARG A 334 -5.31 -26.61 -2.27
N ASP A 335 -4.04 -26.25 -2.08
CA ASP A 335 -3.03 -27.14 -1.48
C ASP A 335 -3.12 -27.26 0.05
N THR A 336 -3.86 -26.37 0.69
CA THR A 336 -4.23 -26.44 2.12
C THR A 336 -5.64 -27.00 2.35
N ASP A 337 -6.19 -27.72 1.36
CA ASP A 337 -7.54 -28.33 1.38
C ASP A 337 -8.72 -27.34 1.59
N ASN A 338 -8.48 -26.03 1.43
CA ASN A 338 -9.55 -25.03 1.42
C ASN A 338 -10.14 -24.88 0.00
N VAL A 339 -10.84 -25.93 -0.43
CA VAL A 339 -11.38 -26.05 -1.79
C VAL A 339 -12.40 -24.95 -2.11
N ALA A 340 -13.22 -24.54 -1.13
CA ALA A 340 -14.17 -23.45 -1.30
C ALA A 340 -13.46 -22.10 -1.50
N GLY A 341 -12.48 -21.78 -0.65
CA GLY A 341 -11.67 -20.57 -0.79
C GLY A 341 -10.95 -20.50 -2.14
N ALA A 342 -10.33 -21.62 -2.55
CA ALA A 342 -9.68 -21.74 -3.85
C ALA A 342 -10.64 -21.45 -5.01
N TYR A 343 -11.85 -22.01 -4.97
CA TYR A 343 -12.86 -21.81 -6.01
C TYR A 343 -13.31 -20.35 -6.14
N TYR A 344 -13.58 -19.68 -5.02
CA TYR A 344 -13.99 -18.27 -5.04
C TYR A 344 -12.86 -17.36 -5.55
N LEU A 345 -11.63 -17.58 -5.07
CA LEU A 345 -10.46 -16.84 -5.55
C LEU A 345 -10.22 -17.06 -7.04
N LEU A 346 -10.42 -18.28 -7.56
CA LEU A 346 -10.28 -18.57 -8.98
C LEU A 346 -11.35 -17.87 -9.83
N ASN A 347 -12.57 -17.77 -9.34
CA ASN A 347 -13.64 -17.00 -10.00
C ASN A 347 -13.27 -15.51 -10.05
N SER A 348 -12.83 -14.94 -8.94
CA SER A 348 -12.37 -13.55 -8.88
C SER A 348 -11.15 -13.30 -9.77
N ALA A 349 -10.17 -14.22 -9.78
CA ALA A 349 -9.03 -14.18 -10.68
C ALA A 349 -9.47 -14.18 -12.15
N THR A 350 -10.49 -14.98 -12.49
CA THR A 350 -11.00 -15.07 -13.86
C THR A 350 -11.63 -13.76 -14.32
N GLU A 351 -12.42 -13.12 -13.46
CA GLU A 351 -13.03 -11.83 -13.78
C GLU A 351 -11.96 -10.74 -13.95
N ALA A 352 -11.00 -10.68 -13.02
CA ALA A 352 -9.86 -9.74 -13.12
C ALA A 352 -8.99 -9.99 -14.36
N MET A 353 -8.81 -11.24 -14.79
CA MET A 353 -8.05 -11.59 -15.99
C MET A 353 -8.79 -11.11 -17.25
N ILE A 354 -10.11 -11.35 -17.33
CA ILE A 354 -10.92 -10.88 -18.46
C ILE A 354 -10.82 -9.37 -18.58
N ASP A 355 -10.94 -8.64 -17.47
CA ASP A 355 -10.83 -7.18 -17.48
C ASP A 355 -9.43 -6.73 -17.92
N CYS A 356 -8.38 -7.31 -17.34
CA CYS A 356 -7.00 -6.99 -17.69
C CYS A 356 -6.72 -7.15 -19.19
N PHE A 357 -7.07 -8.30 -19.77
CA PHE A 357 -6.86 -8.53 -21.21
C PHE A 357 -7.80 -7.70 -22.09
N LEU A 358 -9.02 -7.43 -21.63
CA LEU A 358 -9.96 -6.59 -22.37
C LEU A 358 -9.43 -5.15 -22.51
N TYR A 359 -8.93 -4.57 -21.42
CA TYR A 359 -8.28 -3.27 -21.44
C TYR A 359 -7.05 -3.27 -22.35
N SER A 360 -6.13 -4.23 -22.15
CA SER A 360 -4.91 -4.34 -22.96
C SER A 360 -5.20 -4.45 -24.46
N LEU A 361 -6.13 -5.33 -24.85
CA LEU A 361 -6.50 -5.53 -26.26
C LEU A 361 -7.17 -4.30 -26.86
N CYS A 362 -8.12 -3.67 -26.15
CA CYS A 362 -8.81 -2.50 -26.67
C CYS A 362 -7.87 -1.29 -26.79
N GLU A 363 -6.96 -1.11 -25.83
CA GLU A 363 -5.94 -0.06 -25.87
C GLU A 363 -5.02 -0.22 -27.08
N LYS A 364 -4.51 -1.43 -27.34
CA LYS A 364 -3.68 -1.73 -28.53
C LYS A 364 -4.41 -1.47 -29.86
N THR A 365 -5.74 -1.58 -29.88
CA THR A 365 -6.57 -1.33 -31.07
C THR A 365 -7.20 0.06 -31.10
N GLU A 366 -6.83 0.97 -30.18
CA GLU A 366 -7.38 2.33 -30.06
C GLU A 366 -8.91 2.39 -29.82
N LEU A 367 -9.49 1.38 -29.16
CA LEU A 367 -10.92 1.23 -28.87
C LEU A 367 -11.26 1.44 -27.38
N SER A 368 -10.42 2.19 -26.65
CA SER A 368 -10.58 2.42 -25.21
C SER A 368 -11.88 3.16 -24.87
N ASN A 369 -12.31 4.11 -25.72
CA ASN A 369 -13.54 4.88 -25.50
C ASN A 369 -14.79 3.98 -25.61
N GLU A 370 -14.82 3.09 -26.60
CA GLU A 370 -15.88 2.10 -26.79
C GLU A 370 -15.97 1.17 -25.58
N LEU A 371 -14.80 0.73 -25.08
CA LEU A 371 -14.70 -0.12 -23.90
C LEU A 371 -15.26 0.58 -22.65
N GLU A 372 -14.85 1.82 -22.37
CA GLU A 372 -15.32 2.57 -21.19
C GLU A 372 -16.85 2.72 -21.19
N ARG A 373 -17.42 3.09 -22.34
CA ARG A 373 -18.87 3.23 -22.50
C ARG A 373 -19.60 1.91 -22.30
N PHE A 374 -19.03 0.81 -22.80
CA PHE A 374 -19.56 -0.53 -22.61
C PHE A 374 -19.51 -0.98 -21.14
N LEU A 375 -18.41 -0.73 -20.44
CA LEU A 375 -18.24 -1.11 -19.03
C LEU A 375 -19.09 -0.29 -18.07
N LEU A 376 -19.31 1.00 -18.38
CA LEU A 376 -20.29 1.87 -17.70
C LEU A 376 -21.74 1.45 -17.98
N GLY A 377 -21.92 0.51 -18.93
CA GLY A 377 -23.21 -0.01 -19.34
C GLY A 377 -24.07 1.03 -20.06
N GLU A 378 -23.49 2.08 -20.66
CA GLU A 378 -24.28 3.15 -21.29
C GLU A 378 -25.45 2.59 -22.10
N SER A 379 -26.67 2.91 -21.64
CA SER A 379 -27.87 2.37 -22.27
C SER A 379 -27.96 2.90 -23.69
N ILE A 380 -28.17 2.00 -24.65
CA ILE A 380 -28.46 2.34 -26.05
C ILE A 380 -29.63 3.34 -26.13
N CYS A 381 -30.55 3.31 -25.13
CA CYS A 381 -31.66 4.25 -25.00
C CYS A 381 -31.23 5.71 -24.76
N ALA A 382 -30.05 5.97 -24.17
CA ALA A 382 -29.53 7.33 -24.01
C ALA A 382 -29.24 8.02 -25.36
N THR A 383 -28.96 7.22 -26.40
CA THR A 383 -28.78 7.67 -27.78
C THR A 383 -30.02 7.47 -28.65
N CYS A 384 -31.06 6.82 -28.15
CA CYS A 384 -32.27 6.48 -28.91
C CYS A 384 -33.10 7.72 -29.24
N LYS A 385 -33.40 7.89 -30.53
CA LYS A 385 -34.21 9.01 -31.03
C LYS A 385 -35.61 9.05 -30.41
N LEU A 386 -36.25 7.88 -30.26
CA LEU A 386 -37.57 7.72 -29.63
C LEU A 386 -37.57 8.07 -28.13
N PHE A 387 -36.46 7.83 -27.43
CA PHE A 387 -36.32 8.18 -26.01
C PHE A 387 -36.11 9.70 -25.84
N LYS A 388 -35.29 10.31 -26.72
CA LYS A 388 -35.10 11.77 -26.77
C LYS A 388 -36.36 12.55 -27.17
N GLU A 389 -37.22 11.95 -27.98
CA GLU A 389 -38.47 12.54 -28.47
C GLU A 389 -39.67 12.29 -27.53
N SER A 390 -39.48 11.56 -26.42
CA SER A 390 -40.58 11.24 -25.49
C SER A 390 -40.71 12.31 -24.40
N PRO A 391 -41.85 13.03 -24.31
CA PRO A 391 -41.99 14.19 -23.43
C PRO A 391 -42.19 13.85 -21.93
N ASN A 392 -42.36 12.57 -21.55
CA ASN A 392 -42.82 12.17 -20.21
C ASN A 392 -42.11 10.93 -19.62
N LEU A 393 -40.78 10.91 -19.52
CA LEU A 393 -40.08 9.88 -18.73
C LEU A 393 -39.35 10.51 -17.53
N VAL A 394 -39.97 10.32 -16.36
CA VAL A 394 -39.47 10.69 -15.03
C VAL A 394 -38.43 9.70 -14.50
N ASP A 395 -38.20 8.58 -15.19
CA ASP A 395 -37.11 7.68 -14.87
C ASP A 395 -35.87 8.09 -15.68
N LEU A 396 -34.90 8.71 -14.99
CA LEU A 396 -33.51 8.76 -15.43
C LEU A 396 -33.13 7.37 -15.99
N PRO A 397 -32.34 7.27 -17.09
CA PRO A 397 -31.89 5.96 -17.54
C PRO A 397 -31.26 5.26 -16.34
N ARG A 398 -31.86 4.13 -15.92
CA ARG A 398 -31.34 3.33 -14.81
C ARG A 398 -29.85 3.15 -15.06
N SER A 399 -29.01 3.42 -14.05
CA SER A 399 -27.60 3.08 -14.11
C SER A 399 -27.52 1.64 -14.60
N ALA A 400 -27.00 1.44 -15.79
CA ALA A 400 -27.03 0.12 -16.35
C ALA A 400 -26.15 -0.80 -15.52
N ASN A 401 -26.54 -2.07 -15.46
CA ASN A 401 -25.71 -3.05 -14.80
C ASN A 401 -24.42 -3.22 -15.61
N PRO A 402 -23.26 -3.27 -14.94
CA PRO A 402 -22.01 -3.56 -15.63
C PRO A 402 -22.14 -4.90 -16.37
N PRO A 403 -21.52 -5.02 -17.57
CA PRO A 403 -21.64 -6.22 -18.38
C PRO A 403 -21.07 -7.43 -17.63
N SER A 404 -21.77 -8.56 -17.73
CA SER A 404 -21.28 -9.84 -17.20
C SER A 404 -19.97 -10.27 -17.88
N PRO A 405 -19.16 -11.13 -17.26
CA PRO A 405 -17.94 -11.63 -17.86
C PRO A 405 -18.14 -12.27 -19.25
N PHE A 406 -19.28 -12.96 -19.47
CA PHE A 406 -19.63 -13.47 -20.80
C PHE A 406 -19.92 -12.38 -21.83
N GLN A 407 -20.56 -11.28 -21.42
CA GLN A 407 -20.79 -10.13 -22.30
C GLN A 407 -19.47 -9.44 -22.63
N ARG A 408 -18.56 -9.31 -21.66
CA ARG A 408 -17.20 -8.77 -21.88
C ARG A 408 -16.42 -9.57 -22.93
N LEU A 409 -16.51 -10.90 -22.90
CA LEU A 409 -15.90 -11.75 -23.93
C LEU A 409 -16.54 -11.57 -25.31
N LYS A 410 -17.86 -11.40 -25.38
CA LYS A 410 -18.59 -11.17 -26.64
C LYS A 410 -18.27 -9.81 -27.25
N PHE A 411 -18.00 -8.81 -26.43
CA PHE A 411 -17.60 -7.48 -26.87
C PHE A 411 -16.34 -7.50 -27.76
N LEU A 412 -15.38 -8.39 -27.48
CA LEU A 412 -14.20 -8.59 -28.33
C LEU A 412 -14.56 -9.03 -29.77
N GLN A 413 -15.62 -9.81 -29.94
CA GLN A 413 -16.11 -10.19 -31.26
C GLN A 413 -16.85 -9.04 -31.96
N GLU A 414 -17.63 -8.27 -31.21
CA GLU A 414 -18.37 -7.11 -31.74
C GLU A 414 -17.41 -6.06 -32.31
N LEU A 415 -16.28 -5.84 -31.64
CA LEU A 415 -15.19 -4.97 -32.09
C LEU A 415 -14.26 -5.62 -33.13
N LYS A 416 -14.51 -6.87 -33.52
CA LYS A 416 -13.67 -7.66 -34.45
C LYS A 416 -12.21 -7.85 -33.99
N ILE A 417 -11.94 -7.67 -32.70
CA ILE A 417 -10.64 -7.94 -32.07
C ILE A 417 -10.38 -9.46 -32.00
N ALA A 418 -11.44 -10.26 -31.85
CA ALA A 418 -11.37 -11.71 -31.79
C ALA A 418 -12.36 -12.37 -32.75
N LYS A 419 -12.02 -13.56 -33.29
CA LYS A 419 -12.95 -14.32 -34.14
C LYS A 419 -14.02 -14.98 -33.27
N ASN A 420 -15.16 -15.28 -33.88
CA ASN A 420 -16.25 -16.02 -33.24
C ASN A 420 -15.80 -17.39 -32.67
N SER A 421 -14.85 -18.06 -33.32
CA SER A 421 -14.25 -19.29 -32.81
C SER A 421 -13.56 -19.09 -31.46
N ASP A 422 -12.82 -17.99 -31.33
CA ASP A 422 -12.00 -17.68 -30.17
C ASP A 422 -12.91 -17.28 -29.00
N VAL A 423 -13.90 -16.42 -29.25
CA VAL A 423 -14.90 -16.04 -28.24
C VAL A 423 -15.72 -17.23 -27.76
N ARG A 424 -16.10 -18.16 -28.65
CA ARG A 424 -16.76 -19.42 -28.24
C ARG A 424 -15.85 -20.27 -27.35
N ARG A 425 -14.54 -20.35 -27.66
CA ARG A 425 -13.55 -21.07 -26.84
C ARG A 425 -13.42 -20.41 -25.46
N LEU A 426 -13.25 -19.08 -25.40
CA LEU A 426 -13.19 -18.30 -24.16
C LEU A 426 -14.44 -18.50 -23.31
N CYS A 427 -15.64 -18.39 -23.89
CA CYS A 427 -16.90 -18.57 -23.17
C CYS A 427 -17.05 -20.00 -22.63
N LYS A 428 -16.62 -21.02 -23.39
CA LYS A 428 -16.64 -22.43 -22.92
C LYS A 428 -15.74 -22.61 -21.71
N LEU A 429 -14.53 -22.05 -21.74
CA LEU A 429 -13.58 -22.12 -20.63
C LEU A 429 -14.10 -21.37 -19.40
N LEU A 430 -14.65 -20.17 -19.59
CA LEU A 430 -15.29 -19.39 -18.53
C LEU A 430 -16.44 -20.16 -17.86
N ALA A 431 -17.27 -20.86 -18.64
CA ALA A 431 -18.35 -21.67 -18.10
C ALA A 431 -17.85 -22.85 -17.25
N ILE A 432 -16.71 -23.46 -17.61
CA ILE A 432 -16.07 -24.52 -16.83
C ILE A 432 -15.57 -23.97 -15.49
N ILE A 433 -14.90 -22.81 -15.51
CA ILE A 433 -14.33 -22.19 -14.31
C ILE A 433 -15.45 -21.74 -13.35
N ARG A 434 -16.44 -21.02 -13.88
CA ARG A 434 -17.52 -20.42 -13.08
C ARG A 434 -18.49 -21.42 -12.52
N ASN A 435 -18.70 -22.53 -13.25
CA ASN A 435 -19.65 -23.59 -12.95
C ASN A 435 -20.89 -23.05 -12.22
N ASP A 436 -21.69 -22.22 -12.89
CA ASP A 436 -22.74 -21.43 -12.22
C ASP A 436 -23.74 -22.31 -11.46
N SER A 437 -23.95 -23.56 -11.89
CA SER A 437 -24.73 -24.54 -11.12
C SER A 437 -24.13 -24.80 -9.75
N MET A 438 -22.83 -25.02 -9.66
CA MET A 438 -22.11 -25.22 -8.40
C MET A 438 -22.12 -23.94 -7.54
N ARG A 439 -21.87 -22.78 -8.14
CA ARG A 439 -21.94 -21.49 -7.43
C ARG A 439 -23.32 -21.24 -6.82
N ASN A 440 -24.39 -21.54 -7.56
CA ASN A 440 -25.76 -21.38 -7.10
C ASN A 440 -26.09 -22.40 -6.00
N ASP A 441 -25.67 -23.66 -6.15
CA ASP A 441 -25.86 -24.68 -5.12
C ASP A 441 -25.18 -24.31 -3.79
N LEU A 442 -23.97 -23.73 -3.84
CA LEU A 442 -23.25 -23.25 -2.66
C LEU A 442 -23.93 -22.05 -2.02
N SER A 443 -24.29 -21.04 -2.82
CA SER A 443 -24.93 -19.81 -2.36
C SER A 443 -26.29 -20.09 -1.68
N HIS A 444 -26.98 -21.14 -2.12
CA HIS A 444 -28.25 -21.57 -1.55
C HIS A 444 -28.13 -22.70 -0.51
N GLY A 445 -26.91 -23.10 -0.13
CA GLY A 445 -26.66 -24.15 0.87
C GLY A 445 -27.13 -25.55 0.46
N ARG A 446 -27.35 -25.80 -0.84
CA ARG A 446 -27.87 -27.08 -1.37
C ARG A 446 -26.80 -28.16 -1.47
N LYS A 447 -25.52 -27.78 -1.43
CA LYS A 447 -24.37 -28.69 -1.34
C LYS A 447 -23.51 -28.34 -0.14
N GLY A 448 -23.01 -29.36 0.55
CA GLY A 448 -22.14 -29.21 1.72
C GLY A 448 -20.70 -28.81 1.40
N GLY A 449 -20.31 -28.76 0.13
CA GLY A 449 -18.96 -28.38 -0.28
C GLY A 449 -18.70 -28.52 -1.78
N ILE A 450 -17.49 -28.15 -2.19
CA ILE A 450 -17.02 -28.23 -3.58
C ILE A 450 -16.16 -29.48 -3.75
N PRO A 451 -16.42 -30.34 -4.76
CA PRO A 451 -15.53 -31.45 -5.06
C PRO A 451 -14.17 -30.95 -5.56
N THR A 452 -13.06 -31.50 -5.03
CA THR A 452 -11.69 -31.15 -5.45
C THR A 452 -11.49 -31.28 -6.96
N VAL A 453 -12.01 -32.34 -7.57
CA VAL A 453 -11.95 -32.59 -9.02
C VAL A 453 -12.57 -31.43 -9.84
N ALA A 454 -13.57 -30.74 -9.30
CA ALA A 454 -14.16 -29.59 -9.98
C ALA A 454 -13.23 -28.37 -9.95
N VAL A 455 -12.54 -28.14 -8.84
CA VAL A 455 -11.53 -27.08 -8.73
C VAL A 455 -10.32 -27.38 -9.61
N ASP A 456 -9.83 -28.61 -9.65
CA ASP A 456 -8.72 -28.99 -10.54
C ASP A 456 -9.08 -28.78 -12.02
N LYS A 457 -10.33 -29.12 -12.41
CA LYS A 457 -10.85 -28.82 -13.76
C LYS A 457 -10.93 -27.31 -14.03
N ALA A 458 -11.36 -26.53 -13.05
CA ALA A 458 -11.42 -25.09 -13.17
C ALA A 458 -10.02 -24.47 -13.30
N ILE A 459 -9.02 -24.97 -12.54
CA ILE A 459 -7.62 -24.54 -12.65
C ILE A 459 -7.08 -24.81 -14.06
N ALA A 460 -7.31 -26.02 -14.60
CA ALA A 460 -6.91 -26.34 -15.97
C ALA A 460 -7.56 -25.40 -16.99
N ALA A 461 -8.87 -25.17 -16.87
CA ALA A 461 -9.60 -24.25 -17.74
C ALA A 461 -9.13 -22.79 -17.61
N PHE A 462 -8.69 -22.36 -16.42
CA PHE A 462 -8.10 -21.04 -16.19
C PHE A 462 -6.78 -20.87 -16.95
N ARG A 463 -5.89 -21.88 -16.90
CA ARG A 463 -4.63 -21.87 -17.66
C ARG A 463 -4.89 -21.80 -19.16
N ASP A 464 -5.83 -22.62 -19.66
CA ASP A 464 -6.24 -22.60 -21.06
C ASP A 464 -6.84 -21.25 -21.45
N LEU A 465 -7.64 -20.63 -20.57
CA LEU A 465 -8.25 -19.31 -20.81
C LEU A 465 -7.17 -18.24 -20.95
N ARG A 466 -6.19 -18.22 -20.05
CA ARG A 466 -5.02 -17.33 -20.13
C ARG A 466 -4.26 -17.51 -21.44
N TYR A 467 -4.01 -18.77 -21.83
CA TYR A 467 -3.29 -19.08 -23.06
C TYR A 467 -4.01 -18.52 -24.30
N VAL A 468 -5.35 -18.66 -24.38
CA VAL A 468 -6.12 -18.09 -25.50
C VAL A 468 -6.04 -16.56 -25.53
N PHE A 469 -6.07 -15.90 -24.38
CA PHE A 469 -5.89 -14.44 -24.33
C PHE A 469 -4.50 -14.00 -24.82
N GLN A 470 -3.45 -14.72 -24.44
CA GLN A 470 -2.09 -14.45 -24.90
C GLN A 470 -1.93 -14.67 -26.41
N GLU A 471 -2.57 -15.70 -26.98
CA GLU A 471 -2.62 -15.90 -28.44
C GLU A 471 -3.28 -14.71 -29.14
N LEU A 472 -4.37 -14.17 -28.58
CA LEU A 472 -5.07 -13.01 -29.16
C LEU A 472 -4.23 -11.73 -29.11
N GLU A 473 -3.47 -11.49 -28.04
CA GLU A 473 -2.56 -10.34 -27.96
C GLU A 473 -1.45 -10.41 -29.03
N GLN A 474 -0.82 -11.58 -29.19
CA GLN A 474 0.26 -11.77 -30.16
C GLN A 474 -0.20 -11.57 -31.60
N VAL A 475 -1.38 -12.08 -31.95
CA VAL A 475 -1.95 -11.91 -33.30
C VAL A 475 -2.24 -10.44 -33.60
N ASN A 476 -2.76 -9.70 -32.63
CA ASN A 476 -3.04 -8.28 -32.82
C ASN A 476 -1.76 -7.43 -32.90
N GLU A 477 -0.72 -7.77 -32.15
CA GLU A 477 0.59 -7.10 -32.27
C GLU A 477 1.21 -7.26 -33.67
N GLN A 478 1.07 -8.43 -34.28
CA GLN A 478 1.55 -8.66 -35.64
C GLN A 478 0.76 -7.84 -36.66
N ASN A 479 -0.57 -7.81 -36.55
CA ASN A 479 -1.44 -7.04 -37.46
C ASN A 479 -1.26 -5.52 -37.38
N ILE A 480 -0.71 -4.99 -36.29
CA ILE A 480 -0.41 -3.55 -36.14
C ILE A 480 0.93 -3.19 -36.76
N ARG A 481 1.86 -4.15 -36.86
CA ARG A 481 3.21 -3.94 -37.42
C ARG A 481 3.27 -4.10 -38.94
N ASP A 482 2.32 -4.85 -39.51
CA ASP A 482 2.12 -5.05 -40.94
C ASP A 482 1.16 -3.99 -41.52
#